data_AF-A0A930PII0-F1
#
_entry.id   AF-A0A930PII0-F1
#
_cell.length_a   1.000
_cell.length_b   1.000
_cell.length_c   1.000
_cell.angle_alpha   90.00
_cell.angle_beta   90.00
_cell.angle_gamma   90.00
#
_symmetry.space_group_name_H-M   'P 1'
#
loop_
_entity.id
_entity.type
_entity.pdbx_description
1 polymer ?
#
loop_
_entity_poly.entity_id
_entity_poly.type
_entity_poly.pdbx_seq_one_letter_code
_entity_poly.pdbx_strand_id
1 'polypeptide(L)'
;MELNTMRALYTIATGLDQRLKPLPDEILTVWAEICAEVPDKYAREVQKRLYSARRISILQPGDILETWQEMKSEIDTAIGKCSRLAAKFDTLEIEDRQDYETAVRVYESWKRAYAAVPEFVRSEVDLRALDAPRPPRETKAVPPPPEVRALVRSFGVGESGSMRSGAVERERDRQMRALESM
;
A
#
# COMPACT_ATOMS: atom_id res chain seq x y z
N MET A 1 -18.10 4.93 -26.27
CA MET A 1 -17.83 6.37 -26.28
C MET A 1 -18.79 7.09 -27.22
N GLU A 2 -19.39 8.20 -26.82
CA GLU A 2 -20.24 8.99 -27.72
C GLU A 2 -19.42 9.74 -28.78
N LEU A 3 -20.03 10.04 -29.93
CA LEU A 3 -19.40 10.78 -31.03
C LEU A 3 -18.87 12.15 -30.59
N ASN A 4 -19.63 12.88 -29.77
CA ASN A 4 -19.21 14.21 -29.29
C ASN A 4 -17.94 14.11 -28.44
N THR A 5 -17.84 13.07 -27.61
CA THR A 5 -16.67 12.79 -26.77
C THR A 5 -15.48 12.37 -27.64
N MET A 6 -15.70 11.50 -28.63
CA MET A 6 -14.66 11.10 -29.59
C MET A 6 -14.13 12.31 -30.38
N ARG A 7 -15.02 13.20 -30.83
CA ARG A 7 -14.66 14.44 -31.53
C ARG A 7 -13.80 15.34 -30.64
N ALA A 8 -14.19 15.53 -29.37
CA ALA A 8 -13.43 16.33 -28.43
C ALA A 8 -12.04 15.73 -28.16
N LEU A 9 -11.97 14.41 -27.95
CA LEU A 9 -10.71 13.69 -27.76
C LEU A 9 -9.78 13.86 -28.97
N TYR A 10 -10.31 13.65 -30.18
CA TYR A 10 -9.53 13.75 -31.42
C TYR A 10 -9.08 15.19 -31.69
N THR A 11 -9.94 16.18 -31.41
CA THR A 11 -9.59 17.60 -31.56
C THR A 11 -8.38 17.98 -30.71
N ILE A 12 -8.39 17.58 -29.44
CA ILE A 12 -7.23 17.81 -28.56
C ILE A 12 -6.01 17.02 -29.06
N ALA A 13 -6.19 15.79 -29.53
CA ALA A 13 -5.11 14.98 -30.10
C ALA A 13 -4.45 15.69 -31.31
N THR A 14 -5.21 16.30 -32.20
CA THR A 14 -4.67 17.11 -33.33
C THR A 14 -3.89 18.34 -32.86
N GLY A 15 -4.25 18.93 -31.71
CA GLY A 15 -3.48 20.01 -31.10
C GLY A 15 -2.16 19.55 -30.47
N LEU A 16 -2.07 18.29 -30.04
CA LEU A 16 -0.88 17.71 -29.39
C LEU A 16 0.06 17.00 -30.37
N ASP A 17 -0.46 16.45 -31.47
CA ASP A 17 0.29 15.76 -32.52
C ASP A 17 0.01 16.36 -33.90
N GLN A 18 0.93 17.19 -34.37
CA GLN A 18 0.85 17.90 -35.66
C GLN A 18 0.78 16.97 -36.89
N ARG A 19 1.07 15.67 -36.72
CA ARG A 19 0.95 14.68 -37.81
C ARG A 19 -0.50 14.28 -38.06
N LEU A 20 -1.39 14.49 -37.09
CA LEU A 20 -2.82 14.20 -37.23
C LEU A 20 -3.49 15.30 -38.05
N LYS A 21 -4.30 14.87 -39.02
CA LYS A 21 -5.18 15.76 -39.79
C LYS A 21 -6.59 15.68 -39.22
N PRO A 22 -7.37 16.78 -39.23
CA PRO A 22 -8.78 16.72 -38.88
C PRO A 22 -9.49 15.61 -39.67
N LEU A 23 -10.26 14.78 -38.97
CA LEU A 23 -11.05 13.72 -39.56
C LEU A 23 -12.50 14.18 -39.75
N PRO A 24 -13.18 13.71 -40.81
CA PRO A 24 -14.60 13.94 -41.00
C PRO A 24 -15.43 13.11 -40.02
N ASP A 25 -16.67 13.55 -39.79
CA ASP A 25 -17.56 12.99 -38.78
C ASP A 25 -17.90 11.52 -39.01
N GLU A 26 -17.96 11.09 -40.27
CA GLU A 26 -18.23 9.71 -40.63
C GLU A 26 -17.12 8.78 -40.10
N ILE A 27 -15.85 9.21 -40.18
CA ILE A 27 -14.72 8.44 -39.65
C ILE A 27 -14.72 8.48 -38.12
N LEU A 28 -15.00 9.64 -37.52
CA LEU A 28 -15.09 9.76 -36.06
C LEU A 28 -16.24 8.93 -35.48
N THR A 29 -17.32 8.73 -36.25
CA THR A 29 -18.43 7.85 -35.88
C THR A 29 -17.96 6.40 -35.81
N VAL A 30 -17.24 5.92 -36.82
CA VAL A 30 -16.64 4.57 -36.80
C VAL A 30 -15.67 4.42 -35.62
N TRP A 31 -14.87 5.45 -35.32
CA TRP A 31 -13.98 5.41 -34.15
C TRP A 31 -14.75 5.34 -32.84
N ALA A 32 -15.84 6.09 -32.71
CA ALA A 32 -16.71 6.08 -31.53
C ALA A 32 -17.36 4.70 -31.32
N GLU A 33 -17.78 4.04 -32.42
CA GLU A 33 -18.28 2.66 -32.41
C GLU A 33 -17.21 1.66 -31.99
N ILE A 34 -16.00 1.75 -32.54
CA ILE A 34 -14.86 0.91 -32.11
C ILE A 34 -14.58 1.12 -30.62
N CYS A 35 -14.62 2.38 -30.17
CA CYS A 35 -14.40 2.75 -28.77
C CYS A 35 -15.67 2.72 -27.92
N ALA A 36 -16.70 1.94 -28.32
CA ALA A 36 -17.99 1.89 -27.63
C ALA A 36 -17.84 1.51 -26.14
N GLU A 37 -16.91 0.60 -25.84
CA GLU A 37 -16.64 0.10 -24.49
C GLU A 37 -15.95 1.10 -23.55
N VAL A 38 -15.39 2.19 -24.08
CA VAL A 38 -14.77 3.25 -23.27
C VAL A 38 -15.88 4.19 -22.79
N PRO A 39 -16.13 4.28 -21.47
CA PRO A 39 -17.12 5.20 -20.95
C PRO A 39 -16.61 6.64 -21.06
N ASP A 40 -17.49 7.57 -21.43
CA ASP A 40 -17.12 8.96 -21.75
C ASP A 40 -16.39 9.68 -20.60
N LYS A 41 -16.75 9.38 -19.36
CA LYS A 41 -16.10 9.91 -18.15
C LYS A 41 -14.60 9.58 -18.05
N TYR A 42 -14.12 8.55 -18.74
CA TYR A 42 -12.70 8.16 -18.77
C TYR A 42 -11.95 8.74 -19.97
N ALA A 43 -12.62 9.42 -20.90
CA ALA A 43 -11.98 9.90 -22.13
C ALA A 43 -10.81 10.84 -21.85
N ARG A 44 -10.91 11.67 -20.80
CA ARG A 44 -9.86 12.61 -20.40
C ARG A 44 -8.63 11.89 -19.84
N GLU A 45 -8.82 10.88 -19.01
CA GLU A 45 -7.77 10.07 -18.42
C GLU A 45 -7.06 9.23 -19.48
N VAL A 46 -7.81 8.64 -20.40
CA VAL A 46 -7.27 7.90 -21.55
C VAL A 46 -6.42 8.82 -22.41
N GLN A 47 -6.92 10.02 -22.74
CA GLN A 47 -6.16 11.02 -23.48
C GLN A 47 -4.87 11.43 -22.74
N LYS A 48 -4.97 11.70 -21.43
CA LYS A 48 -3.81 12.08 -20.62
C LYS A 48 -2.74 11.00 -20.64
N ARG A 49 -3.13 9.73 -20.61
CA ARG A 49 -2.20 8.59 -20.65
C ARG A 49 -1.63 8.36 -22.05
N LEU A 50 -2.43 8.44 -23.11
CA LEU A 50 -1.96 8.38 -24.49
C LEU A 50 -0.84 9.39 -24.77
N TYR A 51 -0.97 10.59 -24.21
CA TYR A 51 -0.03 11.70 -24.44
C TYR A 51 0.89 12.00 -23.25
N SER A 52 0.97 11.13 -22.23
CA SER A 52 1.94 11.31 -21.14
C SER A 52 3.38 11.06 -21.58
N ALA A 53 3.57 10.35 -22.68
CA ALA A 53 4.86 10.12 -23.32
C ALA A 53 4.78 10.48 -24.80
N ARG A 54 5.94 10.76 -25.41
CA ARG A 54 6.01 11.04 -26.84
C ARG A 54 5.64 9.79 -27.63
N ARG A 55 4.61 9.89 -28.47
CA ARG A 55 4.15 8.80 -29.31
C ARG A 55 5.00 8.67 -30.58
N ILE A 56 5.28 7.43 -30.97
CA ILE A 56 6.02 7.11 -32.19
C ILE A 56 5.04 6.95 -33.37
N SER A 57 3.92 6.26 -33.15
CA SER A 57 2.85 6.05 -34.13
C SER A 57 1.85 7.21 -34.17
N ILE A 58 1.10 7.29 -35.27
CA ILE A 58 -0.08 8.15 -35.42
C ILE A 58 -1.23 7.52 -34.63
N LEU A 59 -2.06 8.33 -33.95
CA LEU A 59 -3.22 7.86 -33.20
C LEU A 59 -4.16 7.02 -34.07
N GLN A 60 -4.52 5.86 -33.55
CA GLN A 60 -5.51 4.92 -34.05
C GLN A 60 -6.53 4.64 -32.94
N PRO A 61 -7.76 4.24 -33.28
CA PRO A 61 -8.77 3.92 -32.27
C PRO A 61 -8.37 2.71 -31.41
N GLY A 62 -7.57 1.79 -31.96
CA GLY A 62 -6.98 0.68 -31.21
C GLY A 62 -6.10 1.13 -30.04
N ASP A 63 -5.35 2.23 -30.19
CA ASP A 63 -4.53 2.77 -29.10
C ASP A 63 -5.40 3.26 -27.92
N ILE A 64 -6.56 3.84 -28.24
CA ILE A 64 -7.53 4.33 -27.25
C ILE A 64 -8.09 3.15 -26.45
N LEU A 65 -8.49 2.08 -27.15
CA LEU A 65 -8.99 0.86 -26.53
C LEU A 65 -7.93 0.18 -25.67
N GLU A 66 -6.72 0.00 -26.17
CA GLU A 66 -5.62 -0.62 -25.44
C GLU A 66 -5.31 0.17 -24.15
N THR A 67 -5.18 1.49 -24.27
CA THR A 67 -4.95 2.38 -23.12
C THR A 67 -6.09 2.26 -22.10
N TRP A 68 -7.34 2.20 -22.56
CA TRP A 68 -8.50 2.01 -21.69
C TRP A 68 -8.44 0.67 -20.95
N GLN A 69 -8.15 -0.44 -21.64
CA GLN A 69 -8.11 -1.76 -21.03
C GLN A 69 -6.98 -1.87 -20.01
N GLU A 70 -5.80 -1.32 -20.30
CA GLU A 70 -4.71 -1.21 -19.33
C GLU A 70 -5.14 -0.43 -18.09
N MET A 71 -5.70 0.77 -18.28
CA MET A 71 -6.16 1.61 -17.18
C MET A 71 -7.24 0.93 -16.35
N LYS A 72 -8.21 0.29 -17.00
CA LYS A 72 -9.29 -0.44 -16.33
C LYS A 72 -8.72 -1.56 -15.48
N SER A 73 -7.78 -2.36 -16.01
CA SER A 73 -7.11 -3.43 -15.27
C SER A 73 -6.35 -2.91 -14.05
N GLU A 74 -5.63 -1.79 -14.18
CA GLU A 74 -4.94 -1.13 -13.07
C GLU A 74 -5.92 -0.64 -11.99
N ILE A 75 -7.03 -0.02 -12.41
CA ILE A 75 -8.08 0.47 -11.52
C ILE A 75 -8.74 -0.69 -10.77
N ASP A 76 -9.16 -1.74 -11.48
CA ASP A 76 -9.79 -2.93 -10.89
C ASP A 76 -8.85 -3.61 -9.89
N THR A 77 -7.55 -3.69 -10.23
CA THR A 77 -6.52 -4.20 -9.33
C THR A 77 -6.35 -3.33 -8.09
N ALA A 78 -6.36 -2.01 -8.24
CA ALA A 78 -6.24 -1.06 -7.15
C ALA A 78 -7.46 -1.10 -6.22
N ILE A 79 -8.68 -1.16 -6.77
CA ILE A 79 -9.92 -1.35 -6.02
C ILE A 79 -9.86 -2.65 -5.23
N GLY A 80 -9.56 -3.78 -5.88
CA GLY A 80 -9.47 -5.08 -5.22
C GLY A 80 -8.36 -5.14 -4.16
N LYS A 81 -7.28 -4.37 -4.32
CA LYS A 81 -6.24 -4.21 -3.30
C LYS A 81 -6.73 -3.35 -2.13
N CYS A 82 -7.45 -2.26 -2.38
CA CYS A 82 -8.06 -1.44 -1.32
C CYS A 82 -8.99 -2.28 -0.44
N SER A 83 -9.92 -3.02 -1.05
CA SER A 83 -10.88 -3.85 -0.30
C SER A 83 -10.20 -4.92 0.55
N ARG A 84 -9.19 -5.62 0.00
CA ARG A 84 -8.43 -6.64 0.75
C ARG A 84 -7.63 -6.04 1.90
N LEU A 85 -7.00 -4.89 1.69
CA LEU A 85 -6.22 -4.23 2.74
C LEU A 85 -7.12 -3.62 3.82
N ALA A 86 -8.29 -3.09 3.47
CA ALA A 86 -9.29 -2.63 4.42
C ALA A 86 -9.79 -3.78 5.30
N ALA A 87 -10.16 -4.90 4.70
CA ALA A 87 -10.56 -6.10 5.46
C ALA A 87 -9.43 -6.59 6.39
N LYS A 88 -8.18 -6.62 5.91
CA LYS A 88 -7.03 -6.97 6.75
C LYS A 88 -6.84 -5.97 7.89
N PHE A 89 -7.00 -4.68 7.62
CA PHE A 89 -6.85 -3.63 8.64
C PHE A 89 -7.93 -3.73 9.71
N ASP A 90 -9.18 -3.99 9.35
CA ASP A 90 -10.30 -4.17 10.28
C ASP A 90 -10.11 -5.40 11.20
N THR A 91 -9.29 -6.38 10.80
CA THR A 91 -8.95 -7.57 11.64
C THR A 91 -7.74 -7.37 12.57
N LEU A 92 -7.02 -6.25 12.48
CA LEU A 92 -5.85 -6.02 13.31
C LEU A 92 -6.26 -5.45 14.68
N GLU A 93 -5.88 -6.15 15.74
CA GLU A 93 -5.91 -5.65 17.11
C GLU A 93 -4.53 -5.06 17.42
N ILE A 94 -4.49 -3.78 17.83
CA ILE A 94 -3.23 -3.08 18.12
C ILE A 94 -3.01 -3.10 19.62
N GLU A 95 -2.28 -4.10 20.11
CA GLU A 95 -1.97 -4.24 21.53
C GLU A 95 -0.59 -3.64 21.86
N ASP A 96 0.37 -3.87 20.96
CA ASP A 96 1.75 -3.46 21.17
C ASP A 96 2.33 -2.64 20.00
N ARG A 97 3.63 -2.32 20.12
CA ARG A 97 4.34 -1.52 19.12
C ARG A 97 4.49 -2.26 17.78
N GLN A 98 4.67 -3.58 17.81
CA GLN A 98 4.86 -4.39 16.60
C GLN A 98 3.55 -4.50 15.80
N ASP A 99 2.42 -4.63 16.49
CA ASP A 99 1.10 -4.61 15.86
C ASP A 99 0.82 -3.25 15.23
N TYR A 100 1.15 -2.16 15.94
CA TYR A 100 1.03 -0.81 15.41
C TYR A 100 1.87 -0.60 14.14
N GLU A 101 3.13 -1.03 14.15
CA GLU A 101 3.99 -0.95 12.96
C GLU A 101 3.42 -1.77 11.79
N THR A 102 2.81 -2.91 12.08
CA THR A 102 2.11 -3.73 11.07
C THR A 102 0.88 -3.01 10.51
N ALA A 103 0.05 -2.43 11.37
CA ALA A 103 -1.13 -1.66 10.98
C ALA A 103 -0.74 -0.44 10.13
N VAL A 104 0.33 0.28 10.49
CA VAL A 104 0.88 1.39 9.69
C VAL A 104 1.28 0.93 8.30
N ARG A 105 1.98 -0.22 8.17
CA ARG A 105 2.37 -0.76 6.86
C ARG A 105 1.16 -1.11 6.00
N VAL A 106 0.13 -1.71 6.59
CA VAL A 106 -1.13 -2.03 5.89
C VAL A 106 -1.83 -0.75 5.44
N TYR A 107 -1.95 0.23 6.33
CA TYR A 107 -2.56 1.53 6.05
C TYR A 107 -1.83 2.29 4.94
N GLU A 108 -0.50 2.36 4.96
CA GLU A 108 0.28 3.03 3.92
C GLU A 108 0.17 2.30 2.57
N SER A 109 0.14 0.97 2.57
CA SER A 109 -0.12 0.19 1.35
C SER A 109 -1.52 0.45 0.80
N TRP A 110 -2.51 0.57 1.68
CA TRP A 110 -3.88 0.91 1.32
C TRP A 110 -3.95 2.32 0.74
N LYS A 111 -3.32 3.32 1.38
CA LYS A 111 -3.27 4.71 0.93
C LYS A 111 -2.69 4.84 -0.48
N ARG A 112 -1.63 4.09 -0.80
CA ARG A 112 -1.06 4.05 -2.16
C ARG A 112 -2.03 3.44 -3.16
N ALA A 113 -2.70 2.35 -2.81
CA ALA A 113 -3.71 1.72 -3.67
C ALA A 113 -4.90 2.66 -3.89
N TYR A 114 -5.38 3.31 -2.83
CA TYR A 114 -6.47 4.27 -2.87
C TYR A 114 -6.13 5.46 -3.78
N ALA A 115 -4.91 5.98 -3.66
CA ALA A 115 -4.40 7.06 -4.51
C ALA A 115 -4.35 6.70 -6.01
N ALA A 116 -4.17 5.42 -6.34
CA ALA A 116 -4.11 4.94 -7.72
C ALA A 116 -5.49 4.86 -8.40
N VAL A 117 -6.58 4.79 -7.63
CA VAL A 117 -7.95 4.82 -8.19
C VAL A 117 -8.33 6.27 -8.52
N PRO A 118 -8.83 6.62 -9.71
CA PRO A 118 -9.29 7.97 -10.02
C PRO A 118 -10.43 8.44 -9.11
N GLU A 119 -10.49 9.73 -8.79
CA GLU A 119 -11.43 10.28 -7.80
C GLU A 119 -12.90 9.97 -8.12
N PHE A 120 -13.32 10.14 -9.38
CA PHE A 120 -14.69 9.85 -9.80
C PHE A 120 -15.05 8.36 -9.69
N VAL A 121 -14.07 7.46 -9.76
CA VAL A 121 -14.29 6.02 -9.56
C VAL A 121 -14.46 5.72 -8.07
N ARG A 122 -13.71 6.39 -7.20
CA ARG A 122 -13.84 6.22 -5.75
C ARG A 122 -15.24 6.57 -5.27
N SER A 123 -15.84 7.63 -5.82
CA SER A 123 -17.22 8.02 -5.50
C SER A 123 -18.28 7.04 -6.01
N GLU A 124 -18.01 6.30 -7.08
CA GLU A 124 -18.97 5.32 -7.64
C GLU A 124 -18.93 3.97 -6.92
N VAL A 125 -17.73 3.53 -6.51
CA VAL A 125 -17.50 2.21 -5.90
C VAL A 125 -17.68 2.24 -4.37
N ASP A 126 -18.00 3.40 -3.80
CA ASP A 126 -18.10 3.64 -2.34
C ASP A 126 -16.90 3.06 -1.56
N LEU A 127 -15.70 3.35 -2.07
CA LEU A 127 -14.47 2.90 -1.45
C LEU A 127 -14.28 3.59 -0.09
N ARG A 128 -14.56 2.85 0.99
CA ARG A 128 -14.35 3.32 2.37
C ARG A 128 -12.92 3.82 2.58
N ALA A 129 -12.80 5.07 3.04
CA ALA A 129 -11.53 5.60 3.51
C ALA A 129 -11.17 4.99 4.87
N LEU A 130 -9.95 4.46 4.99
CA LEU A 130 -9.43 4.00 6.29
C LEU A 130 -8.92 5.18 7.11
N ASP A 131 -9.13 5.10 8.42
CA ASP A 131 -8.50 5.99 9.38
C ASP A 131 -7.07 5.52 9.66
N ALA A 132 -6.18 6.49 9.95
CA ALA A 132 -4.83 6.17 10.35
C ALA A 132 -4.81 5.34 11.67
N PRO A 133 -3.97 4.30 11.77
CA PRO A 133 -3.85 3.51 12.99
C PRO A 133 -3.41 4.39 14.15
N ARG A 134 -3.91 4.08 15.35
CA ARG A 134 -3.57 4.80 16.58
C ARG A 134 -2.47 4.04 17.33
N PRO A 135 -1.46 4.75 17.88
CA PRO A 135 -0.44 4.09 18.68
C PRO A 135 -1.06 3.44 19.92
N PRO A 136 -0.53 2.31 20.39
CA PRO A 136 -0.98 1.67 21.61
C PRO A 136 -0.80 2.67 22.76
N ARG A 137 -1.78 2.72 23.65
CA ARG A 137 -1.67 3.56 24.85
C ARG A 137 -0.53 3.01 25.70
N GLU A 138 0.46 3.83 26.02
CA GLU A 138 1.39 3.50 27.09
C GLU A 138 0.58 3.34 28.38
N THR A 139 0.30 2.10 28.77
CA THR A 139 -0.08 1.82 30.15
C THR A 139 1.10 2.23 30.99
N LYS A 140 1.03 3.43 31.59
CA LYS A 140 1.95 3.84 32.66
C LYS A 140 2.03 2.65 33.60
N ALA A 141 3.21 2.04 33.70
CA ALA A 141 3.45 0.98 34.66
C ALA A 141 2.98 1.52 36.01
N VAL A 142 1.89 0.96 36.53
CA VAL A 142 1.45 1.28 37.88
C VAL A 142 2.66 0.93 38.75
N PRO A 143 3.24 1.89 39.48
CA PRO A 143 4.40 1.60 40.30
C PRO A 143 4.01 0.41 41.20
N PRO A 144 4.83 -0.66 41.24
CA PRO A 144 4.46 -1.84 42.00
C PRO A 144 4.13 -1.42 43.43
N PRO A 145 3.08 -2.00 44.06
CA PRO A 145 2.69 -1.67 45.41
C PRO A 145 3.90 -1.62 46.35
N PRO A 146 3.89 -0.77 47.39
CA PRO A 146 5.04 -0.60 48.30
C PRO A 146 5.56 -1.93 48.85
N GLU A 147 4.67 -2.89 49.06
CA GLU A 147 4.94 -4.26 49.52
C GLU A 147 5.83 -5.04 48.53
N VAL A 148 5.54 -4.97 47.23
CA VAL A 148 6.35 -5.63 46.18
C VAL A 148 7.70 -4.93 46.05
N ARG A 149 7.75 -3.60 46.20
CA ARG A 149 9.01 -2.83 46.22
C ARG A 149 9.87 -3.11 47.45
N ALA A 150 9.25 -3.44 48.58
CA ALA A 150 9.94 -3.85 49.80
C ALA A 150 10.47 -5.28 49.67
N LEU A 151 9.67 -6.19 49.09
CA LEU A 151 10.06 -7.57 48.83
C LEU A 151 11.27 -7.66 47.88
N VAL A 152 11.24 -6.95 46.75
CA VAL A 152 12.37 -6.91 45.80
C VAL A 152 13.63 -6.30 46.42
N ARG A 153 13.49 -5.29 47.29
CA ARG A 153 14.63 -4.74 48.04
C ARG A 153 15.16 -5.71 49.10
N SER A 154 14.31 -6.53 49.71
CA SER A 154 14.74 -7.54 50.68
C SER A 154 15.55 -8.68 50.04
N PHE A 155 15.34 -8.98 48.75
CA PHE A 155 16.20 -9.90 47.99
C PHE A 155 17.55 -9.29 47.59
N GLY A 156 17.67 -7.96 47.52
CA GLY A 156 18.90 -7.27 47.11
C GLY A 156 19.83 -6.84 48.24
N VAL A 157 19.43 -7.04 49.51
CA VAL A 157 20.20 -6.64 50.70
C VAL A 157 20.41 -7.86 51.58
N GLY A 158 21.28 -8.76 51.12
CA GLY A 158 21.68 -9.97 51.84
C GLY A 158 22.97 -10.54 51.29
N GLU A 159 24.08 -10.15 51.92
CA GLU A 159 25.41 -10.77 51.90
C GLU A 159 26.25 -10.72 50.60
N SER A 160 27.21 -9.79 50.66
CA SER A 160 28.56 -9.92 50.11
C SER A 160 29.21 -11.27 50.51
N GLY A 161 28.96 -12.32 49.74
CA GLY A 161 29.62 -13.63 49.88
C GLY A 161 30.83 -13.76 48.96
N SER A 162 31.97 -13.22 49.38
CA SER A 162 33.31 -13.32 48.75
C SER A 162 33.90 -14.76 48.67
N MET A 163 33.10 -15.84 48.53
CA MET A 163 33.61 -17.22 48.55
C MET A 163 32.95 -18.18 47.54
N ARG A 164 32.73 -17.77 46.28
CA ARG A 164 32.23 -18.71 45.25
C ARG A 164 32.92 -18.69 43.88
N SER A 165 33.98 -17.91 43.66
CA SER A 165 34.70 -17.95 42.37
C SER A 165 35.64 -19.17 42.28
N GLY A 166 36.44 -19.45 43.30
CA GLY A 166 37.47 -20.49 43.23
C GLY A 166 36.98 -21.94 43.27
N ALA A 167 35.75 -22.20 43.69
CA ALA A 167 35.17 -23.55 43.70
C ALA A 167 34.49 -23.91 42.38
N VAL A 168 33.86 -22.94 41.72
CA VAL A 168 33.22 -23.10 40.42
C VAL A 168 34.26 -23.23 39.31
N GLU A 169 35.38 -22.51 39.43
CA GLU A 169 36.49 -22.57 38.47
C GLU A 169 37.27 -23.90 38.56
N ARG A 170 37.45 -24.44 39.77
CA ARG A 170 38.06 -25.78 39.99
C ARG A 170 37.19 -26.93 39.50
N GLU A 171 35.86 -26.79 39.57
CA GLU A 171 34.93 -27.79 39.04
C GLU A 171 34.87 -27.74 37.51
N ARG A 172 34.93 -26.54 36.93
CA ARG A 172 35.04 -26.36 35.47
C ARG A 172 36.35 -26.93 34.91
N ASP A 173 37.48 -26.73 35.58
CA ASP A 173 38.77 -27.28 35.15
C ASP A 173 38.84 -28.81 35.24
N ARG A 174 38.14 -29.43 36.20
CA ARG A 174 38.00 -30.90 36.28
C ARG A 174 37.15 -31.44 35.14
N GLN A 175 36.05 -30.76 34.82
CA GLN A 175 35.15 -31.17 33.74
C GLN A 175 35.81 -31.02 32.36
N MET A 176 36.65 -30.00 32.15
CA MET A 176 37.41 -29.84 30.91
C MET A 176 38.48 -30.92 30.73
N ARG A 177 39.23 -31.30 31.78
CA ARG A 177 40.23 -32.39 31.67
C ARG A 177 39.61 -33.76 31.44
N ALA A 178 38.39 -34.00 31.92
CA ALA A 178 37.67 -35.25 31.68
C ALA A 178 37.20 -35.39 30.21
N LEU A 179 37.05 -34.28 29.49
CA LEU A 179 36.70 -34.26 28.06
C LEU A 179 37.92 -34.37 27.14
N GLU A 180 39.12 -34.06 27.62
CA GLU A 180 40.38 -34.19 26.87
C GLU A 180 40.99 -35.60 26.92
N SER A 181 40.46 -36.50 27.77
CA SER A 181 40.90 -37.91 27.89
C SER A 181 39.94 -38.94 27.28
N MET A 182 39.00 -38.49 26.43
CA MET A 182 38.19 -39.33 25.54
C MET A 182 38.65 -39.17 24.10
#